data_AF-A0A7S4UXX3-F1
#
_entry.id   AF-A0A7S4UXX3-F1
#
_cell.length_a   1.000
_cell.length_b   1.000
_cell.length_c   1.000
_cell.angle_alpha   90.00
_cell.angle_beta   90.00
_cell.angle_gamma   90.00
#
_symmetry.space_group_name_H-M   'P 1'
#
loop_
_entity.id
_entity.type
_entity.pdbx_description
1 polymer ?
#
loop_
_entity_poly.entity_id
_entity_poly.type
_entity_poly.pdbx_seq_one_letter_code
_entity_poly.pdbx_strand_id
1 'polypeptide(L)'
;KVLCVGTPGCRGVEHSSAKCEVWTRRIEATASSTGFQCLHYEPFAAVDGGSDRACRGADVQDWRDDYFAGPVAAASLDACKDLCAGTIDCKGVEFGGGQCKLWIRSIEASAPVAGRTCLRYEPFTAVDGGTGRACRGADASDTFPHYYYVLQATTLESCKAACAGDASCR
;
A
#
# COMPACT_ATOMS: atom_id res chain seq x y z
N LYS A 1 3.67 -24.08 -15.54
CA LYS A 1 4.37 -22.82 -15.87
C LYS A 1 3.30 -21.72 -15.91
N VAL A 2 2.93 -21.17 -14.74
CA VAL A 2 2.07 -19.98 -14.70
C VAL A 2 3.04 -18.81 -14.57
N LEU A 3 3.17 -18.06 -15.67
CA LEU A 3 3.94 -16.84 -15.75
C LEU A 3 3.20 -15.80 -14.89
N CYS A 4 3.55 -15.68 -13.62
CA CYS A 4 3.12 -14.53 -12.82
C CYS A 4 3.93 -13.32 -13.30
N VAL A 5 3.41 -12.65 -14.32
CA VAL A 5 3.84 -11.29 -14.65
C VAL A 5 3.26 -10.44 -13.53
N GLY A 6 4.09 -10.03 -12.56
CA GLY A 6 3.69 -8.96 -11.64
C GLY A 6 3.21 -7.78 -12.47
N THR A 7 2.04 -7.23 -12.16
CA THR A 7 1.42 -6.24 -13.04
C THR A 7 2.15 -4.90 -12.88
N PRO A 8 2.93 -4.45 -13.88
CA PRO A 8 3.55 -3.15 -13.79
C PRO A 8 2.43 -2.11 -13.78
N GLY A 9 2.33 -1.37 -12.67
CA GLY A 9 1.41 -0.25 -12.56
C GLY A 9 0.02 -0.58 -12.02
N CYS A 10 -0.16 -1.58 -11.14
CA CYS A 10 -1.39 -1.61 -10.35
C CYS A 10 -1.58 -0.28 -9.58
N ARG A 11 -2.80 0.24 -9.61
CA ARG A 11 -3.25 1.47 -8.94
C ARG A 11 -4.42 1.21 -7.99
N GLY A 12 -4.97 0.01 -7.98
CA GLY A 12 -6.05 -0.36 -7.08
C GLY A 12 -6.81 -1.59 -7.54
N VAL A 13 -7.83 -1.93 -6.78
CA VAL A 13 -8.72 -3.07 -7.05
C VAL A 13 -10.18 -2.69 -6.89
N GLU A 14 -11.03 -3.15 -7.81
CA GLU A 14 -12.47 -3.28 -7.60
C GLU A 14 -12.78 -4.77 -7.38
N HIS A 15 -13.37 -5.12 -6.24
CA HIS A 15 -13.70 -6.50 -5.92
C HIS A 15 -15.20 -6.67 -5.65
N SER A 16 -15.78 -7.74 -6.18
CA SER A 16 -17.10 -8.24 -5.82
C SER A 16 -17.05 -9.76 -5.63
N SER A 17 -18.17 -10.40 -5.27
CA SER A 17 -18.23 -11.87 -5.14
C SER A 17 -17.94 -12.63 -6.43
N ALA A 18 -18.01 -11.98 -7.59
CA ALA A 18 -17.88 -12.62 -8.91
C ALA A 18 -16.67 -12.15 -9.74
N LYS A 19 -16.06 -11.01 -9.38
CA LYS A 19 -14.97 -10.43 -10.18
C LYS A 19 -13.97 -9.67 -9.32
N CYS A 20 -12.73 -9.69 -9.78
CA CYS A 20 -11.68 -8.80 -9.34
C CYS A 20 -11.21 -7.98 -10.54
N GLU A 21 -11.35 -6.67 -10.51
CA GLU A 21 -10.76 -5.78 -11.51
C GLU A 21 -9.49 -5.18 -10.92
N VAL A 22 -8.37 -5.39 -11.59
CA VAL A 22 -7.10 -4.78 -11.21
C VAL A 22 -6.90 -3.54 -12.06
N TRP A 23 -6.91 -2.39 -11.40
CA TRP A 23 -6.80 -1.07 -12.03
C TRP A 23 -5.34 -0.77 -12.33
N THR A 24 -5.05 -0.38 -13.57
CA THR A 24 -3.71 0.04 -14.02
C THR A 24 -3.60 1.56 -14.18
N ARG A 25 -4.74 2.26 -14.14
CA ARG A 25 -4.85 3.71 -14.06
C ARG A 25 -5.28 4.12 -12.65
N ARG A 26 -4.88 5.33 -12.22
CA ARG A 26 -5.37 5.92 -10.96
C ARG A 26 -6.89 5.95 -10.94
N ILE A 27 -7.44 5.57 -9.79
CA ILE A 27 -8.85 5.68 -9.46
C ILE A 27 -9.05 7.10 -8.93
N GLU A 28 -9.82 7.93 -9.64
CA GLU A 28 -10.03 9.34 -9.28
C GLU A 28 -11.48 9.60 -8.81
N ALA A 29 -12.37 8.62 -9.00
CA ALA A 29 -13.75 8.67 -8.55
C ALA A 29 -14.28 7.27 -8.20
N THR A 30 -15.46 7.24 -7.58
CA THR A 30 -16.21 6.00 -7.37
C THR A 30 -17.70 6.20 -7.69
N ALA A 31 -18.41 5.11 -7.94
CA ALA A 31 -19.87 5.11 -8.08
C ALA A 31 -20.51 4.17 -7.05
N SER A 32 -21.74 4.47 -6.62
CA SER A 32 -22.50 3.60 -5.72
C SER A 32 -22.81 2.28 -6.42
N SER A 33 -22.38 1.16 -5.83
CA SER A 33 -22.62 -0.18 -6.35
C SER A 33 -22.60 -1.21 -5.22
N THR A 34 -23.78 -1.69 -4.82
CA THR A 34 -23.91 -2.64 -3.72
C THR A 34 -23.18 -3.95 -4.01
N GLY A 35 -22.40 -4.44 -3.04
CA GLY A 35 -21.62 -5.68 -3.16
C GLY A 35 -20.23 -5.50 -3.78
N PHE A 36 -19.83 -4.27 -4.07
CA PHE A 36 -18.51 -3.94 -4.61
C PHE A 36 -17.64 -3.28 -3.55
N GLN A 37 -16.33 -3.47 -3.69
CA GLN A 37 -15.32 -2.83 -2.88
C GLN A 37 -14.29 -2.15 -3.78
N CYS A 38 -14.08 -0.85 -3.60
CA CYS A 38 -13.07 -0.10 -4.35
C CYS A 38 -11.93 0.33 -3.44
N LEU A 39 -10.70 -0.09 -3.76
CA LEU A 39 -9.50 0.20 -3.00
C LEU A 39 -8.40 0.79 -3.89
N HIS A 40 -7.76 1.86 -3.44
CA HIS A 40 -6.55 2.41 -4.09
C HIS A 40 -5.32 1.63 -3.63
N TYR A 41 -4.33 1.48 -4.51
CA TYR A 41 -3.03 0.90 -4.19
C TYR A 41 -1.96 1.99 -4.16
N GLU A 42 -1.67 2.48 -2.96
CA GLU A 42 -0.59 3.44 -2.68
C GLU A 42 0.11 3.02 -1.39
N PRO A 43 1.11 2.13 -1.49
CA PRO A 43 1.49 1.32 -0.35
C PRO A 43 2.18 2.04 0.78
N PHE A 44 2.75 3.21 0.53
CA PHE A 44 3.48 3.96 1.54
C PHE A 44 2.90 5.37 1.67
N ALA A 45 2.39 5.67 2.86
CA ALA A 45 1.86 6.98 3.22
C ALA A 45 2.84 7.72 4.13
N ALA A 46 3.10 8.99 3.84
CA ALA A 46 3.94 9.84 4.67
C ALA A 46 3.28 10.16 6.02
N VAL A 47 4.03 10.01 7.12
CA VAL A 47 3.55 10.39 8.47
C VAL A 47 4.04 11.81 8.76
N ASP A 48 3.11 12.74 9.01
CA ASP A 48 3.39 14.17 9.22
C ASP A 48 4.27 14.80 8.11
N GLY A 49 3.96 14.49 6.85
CA GLY A 49 4.74 14.94 5.68
C GLY A 49 5.96 14.07 5.35
N GLY A 50 6.35 13.16 6.24
CA GLY A 50 7.30 12.09 6.00
C GLY A 50 8.77 12.51 5.91
N SER A 51 9.09 13.71 5.45
CA SER A 51 10.46 14.24 5.39
C SER A 51 10.92 14.87 6.71
N ASP A 52 12.15 14.60 7.11
CA ASP A 52 12.72 15.01 8.40
C ASP A 52 11.90 14.51 9.59
N ARG A 53 11.37 13.30 9.44
CA ARG A 53 10.54 12.61 10.44
C ARG A 53 11.14 11.25 10.77
N ALA A 54 11.38 11.00 12.05
CA ALA A 54 11.60 9.66 12.57
C ALA A 54 10.27 9.07 13.05
N CYS A 55 10.04 7.80 12.78
CA CYS A 55 8.78 7.15 13.13
C CYS A 55 8.66 6.92 14.63
N ARG A 56 7.43 6.91 15.11
CA ARG A 56 7.09 6.68 16.52
C ARG A 56 5.86 5.78 16.63
N GLY A 57 5.70 5.19 17.80
CA GLY A 57 4.53 4.40 18.17
C GLY A 57 3.30 5.28 18.41
N ALA A 58 2.69 5.17 19.59
CA ALA A 58 1.42 5.86 19.92
C ALA A 58 1.57 7.39 19.98
N ASP A 59 2.75 7.88 20.36
CA ASP A 59 3.02 9.31 20.51
C ASP A 59 4.48 9.65 20.20
N VAL A 60 4.82 10.94 20.20
CA VAL A 60 6.16 11.45 19.82
C VAL A 60 7.32 10.92 20.68
N GLN A 61 7.05 10.48 21.91
CA GLN A 61 8.02 9.92 22.87
C GLN A 61 8.03 8.38 22.86
N ASP A 62 7.16 7.73 22.10
CA ASP A 62 7.08 6.27 22.00
C ASP A 62 8.04 5.74 20.90
N TRP A 63 9.31 5.51 21.22
CA TRP A 63 10.36 5.14 20.25
C TRP A 63 11.07 3.81 20.56
N ARG A 64 10.39 2.88 21.24
CA ARG A 64 11.01 1.62 21.69
C ARG A 64 11.64 0.83 20.54
N ASP A 65 12.81 0.24 20.82
CA ASP A 65 13.59 -0.49 19.81
C ASP A 65 12.93 -1.81 19.37
N ASP A 66 11.99 -2.35 20.16
CA ASP A 66 11.24 -3.57 19.84
C ASP A 66 10.11 -3.33 18.81
N TYR A 67 9.87 -2.08 18.39
CA TYR A 67 8.83 -1.74 17.42
C TYR A 67 9.26 -1.94 15.97
N PHE A 68 10.55 -2.18 15.73
CA PHE A 68 11.10 -2.34 14.39
C PHE A 68 12.21 -3.39 14.34
N ALA A 69 12.35 -4.03 13.19
CA ALA A 69 13.51 -4.82 12.85
C ALA A 69 14.58 -3.95 12.19
N GLY A 70 15.85 -4.17 12.52
CA GLY A 70 16.99 -3.43 12.00
C GLY A 70 17.69 -2.56 13.06
N PRO A 71 18.50 -1.55 12.64
CA PRO A 71 18.62 -1.03 11.28
C PRO A 71 19.30 -1.99 10.31
N VAL A 72 18.73 -2.14 9.10
CA VAL A 72 19.35 -2.87 7.98
C VAL A 72 19.91 -1.89 6.96
N ALA A 73 21.00 -2.25 6.28
CA ALA A 73 21.55 -1.43 5.22
C ALA A 73 20.59 -1.40 4.03
N ALA A 74 20.28 -0.20 3.54
CA ALA A 74 19.46 0.01 2.35
C ALA A 74 20.06 1.14 1.51
N ALA A 75 20.32 0.87 0.23
CA ALA A 75 20.97 1.83 -0.67
C ALA A 75 20.09 3.05 -0.98
N SER A 76 18.78 2.94 -0.80
CA SER A 76 17.81 4.00 -1.07
C SER A 76 16.53 3.81 -0.27
N LEU A 77 15.68 4.86 -0.24
CA LEU A 77 14.34 4.79 0.33
C LEU A 77 13.49 3.72 -0.38
N ASP A 78 13.60 3.61 -1.71
CA ASP A 78 12.84 2.62 -2.48
C ASP A 78 13.28 1.19 -2.15
N ALA A 79 14.59 0.96 -1.95
CA ALA A 79 15.06 -0.34 -1.46
C ALA A 79 14.50 -0.67 -0.06
N CYS A 80 14.37 0.33 0.82
CA CYS A 80 13.76 0.17 2.14
C CYS A 80 12.25 -0.16 2.06
N LYS A 81 11.52 0.48 1.14
CA LYS A 81 10.12 0.17 0.84
C LYS A 81 9.95 -1.26 0.30
N ASP A 82 10.81 -1.67 -0.64
CA ASP A 82 10.79 -3.03 -1.21
C ASP A 82 11.07 -4.10 -0.15
N LEU A 83 11.96 -3.82 0.80
CA LEU A 83 12.21 -4.69 1.95
C LEU A 83 10.96 -4.82 2.83
N CYS A 84 10.30 -3.71 3.15
CA CYS A 84 9.07 -3.72 3.95
C CYS A 84 7.94 -4.48 3.25
N ALA A 85 7.71 -4.23 1.96
CA ALA A 85 6.67 -4.92 1.19
C ALA A 85 6.90 -6.44 1.10
N GLY A 86 8.15 -6.90 1.19
CA GLY A 86 8.50 -8.32 1.26
C GLY A 86 8.62 -8.90 2.68
N THR A 87 8.48 -8.08 3.73
CA THR A 87 8.63 -8.50 5.12
C THR A 87 7.25 -8.70 5.75
N ILE A 88 7.00 -9.90 6.27
CA ILE A 88 5.75 -10.19 6.98
C ILE A 88 5.59 -9.24 8.17
N ASP A 89 4.35 -8.80 8.40
CA ASP A 89 3.98 -7.86 9.46
C ASP A 89 4.64 -6.47 9.40
N CYS A 90 5.33 -6.12 8.31
CA CYS A 90 5.80 -4.75 8.16
C CYS A 90 4.61 -3.77 8.15
N LYS A 91 4.69 -2.75 9.00
CA LYS A 91 3.72 -1.65 9.16
C LYS A 91 4.27 -0.31 8.66
N GLY A 92 5.53 -0.26 8.24
CA GLY A 92 6.14 0.92 7.66
C GLY A 92 7.66 0.94 7.74
N VAL A 93 8.24 2.05 7.36
CA VAL A 93 9.69 2.24 7.28
C VAL A 93 10.12 3.57 7.88
N GLU A 94 11.24 3.53 8.60
CA GLU A 94 12.06 4.72 8.86
C GLU A 94 13.38 4.59 8.10
N PHE A 95 13.64 5.50 7.17
CA PHE A 95 14.85 5.50 6.35
C PHE A 95 15.72 6.72 6.65
N GLY A 96 17.04 6.58 6.62
CA GLY A 96 17.98 7.70 6.68
C GLY A 96 19.42 7.26 6.91
N GLY A 97 20.39 8.00 6.37
CA GLY A 97 21.81 7.67 6.50
C GLY A 97 22.21 6.31 5.92
N GLY A 98 21.50 5.82 4.89
CA GLY A 98 21.72 4.51 4.29
C GLY A 98 21.20 3.33 5.13
N GLN A 99 20.40 3.60 6.16
CA GLN A 99 19.81 2.60 7.03
C GLN A 99 18.28 2.63 6.96
N CYS A 100 17.69 1.47 7.15
CA CYS A 100 16.26 1.22 7.12
C CYS A 100 15.85 0.52 8.42
N LYS A 101 14.84 1.05 9.12
CA LYS A 101 14.14 0.34 10.18
C LYS A 101 12.78 -0.11 9.65
N LEU A 102 12.51 -1.41 9.72
CA LEU A 102 11.25 -2.00 9.29
C LEU A 102 10.32 -2.05 10.49
N TRP A 103 9.33 -1.17 10.54
CA TRP A 103 8.38 -1.13 11.65
C TRP A 103 7.48 -2.34 11.60
N ILE A 104 7.37 -3.05 12.72
CA ILE A 104 6.46 -4.20 12.90
C ILE A 104 5.27 -3.85 13.79
N ARG A 105 5.36 -2.73 14.52
CA ARG A 105 4.25 -2.05 15.18
C ARG A 105 3.70 -0.96 14.26
N SER A 106 2.40 -0.67 14.38
CA SER A 106 1.78 0.51 13.78
C SER A 106 2.52 1.79 14.15
N ILE A 107 2.74 2.64 13.15
CA ILE A 107 3.27 3.99 13.29
C ILE A 107 2.09 4.94 13.42
N GLU A 108 1.88 5.52 14.60
CA GLU A 108 0.76 6.45 14.87
C GLU A 108 1.24 7.89 15.08
N ALA A 109 2.55 8.08 15.25
CA ALA A 109 3.17 9.39 15.40
C ALA A 109 4.54 9.43 14.70
N SER A 110 5.09 10.64 14.62
CA SER A 110 6.49 10.83 14.24
C SER A 110 7.12 11.99 15.01
N ALA A 111 8.45 12.08 15.00
CA ALA A 111 9.21 13.14 15.66
C ALA A 111 10.13 13.84 14.66
N PRO A 112 10.39 15.15 14.81
CA PRO A 112 11.26 15.89 13.91
C PRO A 112 12.71 15.41 14.07
N VAL A 113 13.27 14.80 13.02
CA VAL A 113 14.66 14.33 12.97
C VAL A 113 15.18 14.54 11.55
N ALA A 114 16.13 15.45 11.40
CA ALA A 114 16.70 15.80 10.09
C ALA A 114 17.31 14.58 9.37
N GLY A 115 17.06 14.49 8.07
CA GLY A 115 17.58 13.41 7.21
C GLY A 115 16.92 12.05 7.42
N ARG A 116 15.81 11.99 8.18
CA ARG A 116 14.98 10.79 8.33
C ARG A 116 13.71 10.90 7.49
N THR A 117 13.26 9.77 6.97
CA THR A 117 11.98 9.63 6.29
C THR A 117 11.13 8.63 7.03
N CYS A 118 9.91 9.01 7.40
CA CYS A 118 8.94 8.13 8.05
C CYS A 118 7.73 7.86 7.15
N LEU A 119 7.52 6.59 6.80
CA LEU A 119 6.38 6.15 5.99
C LEU A 119 5.67 4.98 6.68
N ARG A 120 4.34 5.01 6.65
CA ARG A 120 3.48 3.89 7.07
C ARG A 120 3.16 3.02 5.87
N TYR A 121 3.15 1.70 6.06
CA TYR A 121 2.81 0.72 5.02
C TYR A 121 1.35 0.30 5.14
N GLU A 122 0.52 0.82 4.24
CA GLU A 122 -0.92 0.55 4.13
C GLU A 122 -1.24 0.32 2.64
N PRO A 123 -0.97 -0.89 2.11
CA PRO A 123 -1.02 -1.18 0.67
C PRO A 123 -2.33 -0.79 0.01
N PHE A 124 -3.44 -0.98 0.70
CA PHE A 124 -4.76 -0.73 0.16
C PHE A 124 -5.56 0.20 1.07
N THR A 125 -6.04 1.31 0.51
CA THR A 125 -6.90 2.27 1.19
C THR A 125 -8.27 2.33 0.53
N ALA A 126 -9.32 2.44 1.34
CA ALA A 126 -10.69 2.49 0.86
C ALA A 126 -11.01 3.87 0.25
N VAL A 127 -11.49 3.89 -1.00
CA VAL A 127 -11.92 5.13 -1.67
C VAL A 127 -13.40 5.37 -1.36
N ASP A 128 -13.76 6.54 -0.84
CA ASP A 128 -15.14 6.89 -0.42
C ASP A 128 -15.78 5.86 0.54
N GLY A 129 -15.00 5.38 1.51
CA GLY A 129 -15.40 4.33 2.45
C GLY A 129 -15.32 2.90 1.89
N GLY A 130 -15.02 2.75 0.60
CA GLY A 130 -14.67 1.50 -0.08
C GLY A 130 -15.81 0.51 -0.26
N THR A 131 -16.71 0.37 0.71
CA THR A 131 -17.82 -0.60 0.69
C THR A 131 -19.02 -0.08 -0.08
N GLY A 132 -19.58 -0.91 -0.96
CA GLY A 132 -20.69 -0.49 -1.82
C GLY A 132 -20.25 0.53 -2.87
N ARG A 133 -18.95 0.53 -3.22
CA ARG A 133 -18.34 1.46 -4.18
C ARG A 133 -17.71 0.65 -5.31
N ALA A 134 -17.99 1.07 -6.54
CA ALA A 134 -17.30 0.63 -7.73
C ALA A 134 -16.27 1.69 -8.14
N CYS A 135 -15.09 1.27 -8.58
CA CYS A 135 -13.99 2.15 -8.97
C CYS A 135 -14.28 2.83 -10.30
N ARG A 136 -13.88 4.08 -10.45
CA ARG A 136 -14.08 4.88 -11.66
C ARG A 136 -12.83 5.68 -12.00
N GLY A 137 -12.76 6.14 -13.25
CA GLY A 137 -11.72 7.05 -13.71
C GLY A 137 -11.93 8.46 -13.16
N ALA A 138 -11.95 9.46 -14.04
CA ALA A 138 -12.01 10.87 -13.66
C ALA A 138 -13.30 11.29 -12.93
N ASP A 139 -14.41 10.59 -13.18
CA ASP A 139 -15.72 10.86 -12.58
C ASP A 139 -16.57 9.58 -12.45
N ALA A 140 -17.74 9.66 -11.80
CA ALA A 140 -18.58 8.50 -11.51
C ALA A 140 -19.11 7.74 -12.77
N SER A 141 -19.14 8.41 -13.92
CA SER A 141 -19.55 7.85 -15.21
C SER A 141 -18.38 7.31 -16.04
N ASP A 142 -17.15 7.68 -15.68
CA ASP A 142 -15.92 7.24 -16.33
C ASP A 142 -15.64 5.75 -16.04
N THR A 143 -16.11 4.90 -16.95
CA THR A 143 -16.18 3.44 -16.83
C THR A 143 -15.36 2.70 -17.88
N PHE A 144 -14.40 3.39 -18.52
CA PHE A 144 -13.71 2.78 -19.66
C PHE A 144 -12.96 1.49 -19.29
N PRO A 145 -13.18 0.40 -20.04
CA PRO A 145 -12.67 -0.93 -19.68
C PRO A 145 -11.15 -1.08 -19.86
N HIS A 146 -10.46 -0.12 -20.50
CA HIS A 146 -9.01 -0.17 -20.67
C HIS A 146 -8.24 0.31 -19.43
N TYR A 147 -8.93 0.75 -18.37
CA TYR A 147 -8.30 1.15 -17.11
C TYR A 147 -7.96 -0.04 -16.20
N TYR A 148 -8.53 -1.21 -16.48
CA TYR A 148 -8.38 -2.38 -15.66
C TYR A 148 -8.43 -3.66 -16.51
N TYR A 149 -8.05 -4.77 -15.90
CA TYR A 149 -8.32 -6.09 -16.43
C TYR A 149 -8.97 -6.94 -15.35
N VAL A 150 -9.75 -7.94 -15.76
CA VAL A 150 -10.54 -8.76 -14.85
C VAL A 150 -9.81 -10.07 -14.57
N LEU A 151 -9.69 -10.41 -13.29
CA LEU A 151 -9.19 -11.68 -12.79
C LEU A 151 -10.32 -12.48 -12.15
N GLN A 152 -10.16 -13.80 -12.18
CA GLN A 152 -10.95 -14.73 -11.40
C GLN A 152 -10.36 -14.79 -9.98
N ALA A 153 -10.72 -13.83 -9.15
CA ALA A 153 -10.41 -13.81 -7.72
C ALA A 153 -11.74 -13.71 -6.96
N THR A 154 -12.02 -14.71 -6.14
CA THR A 154 -13.30 -14.83 -5.40
C THR A 154 -13.23 -14.20 -4.01
N THR A 155 -12.03 -13.83 -3.56
CA THR A 155 -11.81 -13.18 -2.27
C THR A 155 -11.08 -11.86 -2.46
N LEU A 156 -11.43 -10.88 -1.62
CA LEU A 156 -10.79 -9.57 -1.62
C LEU A 156 -9.27 -9.70 -1.42
N GLU A 157 -8.85 -10.60 -0.55
CA GLU A 157 -7.43 -10.84 -0.27
C GLU A 157 -6.69 -11.39 -1.48
N SER A 158 -7.28 -12.33 -2.23
CA SER A 158 -6.67 -12.81 -3.49
C SER A 158 -6.60 -11.71 -4.55
N CYS A 159 -7.58 -10.80 -4.59
CA CYS A 159 -7.59 -9.66 -5.49
C CYS A 159 -6.50 -8.64 -5.15
N LYS A 160 -6.37 -8.30 -3.86
CA LYS A 160 -5.28 -7.47 -3.32
C LYS A 160 -3.91 -8.08 -3.60
N ALA A 161 -3.72 -9.38 -3.36
CA ALA A 161 -2.47 -10.08 -3.63
C ALA A 161 -2.08 -10.03 -5.11
N ALA A 162 -3.06 -10.18 -6.01
CA ALA A 162 -2.84 -10.06 -7.45
C ALA A 162 -2.39 -8.65 -7.88
N CYS A 163 -2.95 -7.60 -7.25
CA CYS A 163 -2.54 -6.22 -7.49
C CYS A 163 -1.17 -5.87 -6.88
N ALA A 164 -0.93 -6.27 -5.63
CA ALA A 164 0.34 -6.05 -4.93
C ALA A 164 1.50 -6.86 -5.54
N GLY A 165 1.19 -7.83 -6.41
CA GLY A 165 2.16 -8.62 -7.14
C GLY A 165 2.80 -9.69 -6.27
N ASP A 166 1.97 -10.46 -5.54
CA ASP A 166 2.30 -11.56 -4.63
C ASP A 166 3.81 -11.79 -4.36
N ALA A 167 4.22 -11.48 -3.13
CA ALA A 167 5.55 -11.75 -2.59
C ALA A 167 5.95 -13.24 -2.62
N SER A 168 5.06 -14.16 -2.98
CA SER A 168 5.38 -15.56 -3.31
C SER A 168 5.99 -15.76 -4.71
N CYS A 169 6.18 -14.69 -5.49
CA CYS A 169 6.81 -14.68 -6.81
C CYS A 169 8.25 -14.15 -6.81
N ARG A 170 9.01 -14.39 -5.73
CA ARG A 170 10.46 -14.16 -5.66
C ARG A 170 11.21 -15.45 -5.39
#